data_AF-A0A496R6E9-F1
#
_entry.id   AF-A0A496R6E9-F1
#
_cell.length_a   1.000
_cell.length_b   1.000
_cell.length_c   1.000
_cell.angle_alpha   90.00
_cell.angle_beta   90.00
_cell.angle_gamma   90.00
#
_symmetry.space_group_name_H-M   'P 1'
#
loop_
_entity.id
_entity.type
_entity.pdbx_description
1 polymer ?
#
loop_
_entity_poly.entity_id
_entity_poly.type
_entity_poly.pdbx_seq_one_letter_code
_entity_poly.pdbx_strand_id
1 'polypeptide(L)'
;MKRVVRFTKIRYIMFLFSIIVIVGGIIGTVHNGGYNLGIDFQAGLNQRVQIAPVGVEVAYSGKGDASVEIQGNVLTVVLRGEKGVEKHSFNLKDAGTIKGLADKLNSVTGVKAEVKTNPDAPAVDIVAGLNYPLQLSKEPSYLNIKNADESNYVTIDKIRSSLTSLGNPQVQVVGKESNQEFQIRVGDPEGNMKRELENKIVNLLETSFGRHVAVVKQSDYVGPKFSSTLAQASISLTLTALILVLVYLWFRFKLAFGVSAII
;
A
#
# COMPACT_ATOMS: atom_id res chain seq x y z
N MET A 1 45.38 30.98 -34.26
CA MET A 1 44.92 32.19 -33.52
C MET A 1 43.98 31.74 -32.40
N LYS A 2 44.34 31.93 -31.12
CA LYS A 2 43.43 31.61 -30.00
C LYS A 2 42.34 32.69 -29.93
N ARG A 3 41.08 32.34 -30.21
CA ARG A 3 39.94 33.24 -30.01
C ARG A 3 39.74 33.45 -28.51
N VAL A 4 39.94 34.69 -28.04
CA VAL A 4 39.70 35.06 -26.64
C VAL A 4 38.23 35.41 -26.49
N VAL A 5 37.45 34.54 -25.87
CA VAL A 5 36.04 34.79 -25.53
C VAL A 5 35.99 35.64 -24.25
N ARG A 6 35.42 36.84 -24.33
CA ARG A 6 35.30 37.76 -23.18
C ARG A 6 34.06 37.46 -22.35
N PHE A 7 34.10 36.36 -21.58
CA PHE A 7 32.99 35.90 -20.73
C PHE A 7 32.45 36.98 -19.78
N THR A 8 33.30 37.88 -19.29
CA THR A 8 32.93 38.95 -18.36
C THR A 8 31.91 39.94 -18.94
N LYS A 9 31.90 40.18 -20.26
CA LYS A 9 30.92 41.07 -20.91
C LYS A 9 29.55 40.42 -21.08
N ILE A 10 29.52 39.10 -21.21
CA ILE A 10 28.29 38.34 -21.49
C ILE A 10 27.49 38.07 -20.20
N ARG A 11 28.07 38.30 -19.01
CA ARG A 11 27.45 38.01 -17.71
C ARG A 11 26.05 38.62 -17.54
N TYR A 12 25.84 39.86 -17.97
CA TYR A 12 24.55 40.54 -17.81
C TYR A 12 23.46 39.93 -18.71
N ILE A 13 23.84 39.51 -19.92
CA ILE A 13 22.94 38.81 -20.84
C ILE A 13 22.58 37.44 -20.27
N MET A 14 23.54 36.72 -19.68
CA MET A 14 23.29 35.43 -19.03
C MET A 14 22.42 35.56 -17.77
N PHE A 15 22.59 36.62 -16.98
CA PHE A 15 21.69 36.90 -15.86
C PHE A 15 20.27 37.18 -16.33
N LEU A 16 20.09 38.01 -17.36
CA LEU A 16 18.78 38.27 -17.94
C LEU A 16 18.15 36.97 -18.48
N PHE A 17 18.91 36.17 -19.23
CA PHE A 17 18.47 34.88 -19.73
C PHE A 17 18.05 33.93 -18.59
N SER A 18 18.86 33.84 -17.52
CA SER A 18 18.52 33.04 -16.34
C SER A 18 17.24 33.51 -15.67
N ILE A 19 17.03 34.83 -15.54
CA ILE A 19 15.79 35.38 -14.98
C ILE A 19 14.60 35.01 -15.85
N ILE A 20 14.72 35.14 -17.18
CA ILE A 20 13.67 34.77 -18.13
C ILE A 20 13.33 33.28 -18.00
N VAL A 21 14.32 32.40 -17.92
CA VAL A 21 14.11 30.95 -17.77
C VAL A 21 13.43 30.63 -16.43
N ILE A 22 13.88 31.24 -15.33
CA ILE A 22 13.31 31.02 -14.00
C ILE A 22 11.87 31.53 -13.94
N VAL A 23 11.61 32.76 -14.37
CA VAL A 23 10.28 33.37 -14.37
C VAL A 23 9.35 32.61 -15.32
N GLY A 24 9.83 32.23 -16.50
CA GLY A 24 9.09 31.40 -17.45
C GLY A 24 8.73 30.03 -16.87
N GLY A 25 9.66 29.38 -16.15
CA GLY A 25 9.40 28.13 -15.45
C GLY A 25 8.36 28.26 -14.33
N ILE A 26 8.44 29.32 -13.54
CA ILE A 26 7.45 29.62 -12.48
C ILE A 26 6.08 29.86 -13.09
N ILE A 27 5.98 30.72 -14.11
CA ILE A 27 4.71 31.03 -14.80
C ILE A 27 4.13 29.76 -15.41
N GLY A 28 4.95 28.96 -16.11
CA GLY A 28 4.51 27.70 -16.69
C GLY A 28 3.98 26.71 -15.65
N THR A 29 4.63 26.63 -14.49
CA THR A 29 4.18 25.77 -13.38
C THR A 29 2.84 26.24 -12.81
N VAL A 30 2.68 27.54 -12.58
CA VAL A 30 1.42 28.10 -12.06
C VAL A 30 0.29 27.94 -13.07
N HIS A 31 0.55 28.18 -14.35
CA HIS A 31 -0.44 28.03 -15.42
C HIS A 31 -0.92 26.58 -15.57
N ASN A 32 -0.04 25.60 -15.33
CA ASN A 32 -0.36 24.18 -15.40
C ASN A 32 -1.01 23.63 -14.11
N GLY A 33 -1.49 24.48 -13.21
CA GLY A 33 -2.17 24.07 -11.98
C GLY A 33 -1.23 23.71 -10.81
N GLY A 34 0.04 24.09 -10.89
CA GLY A 34 1.04 23.84 -9.86
C GLY A 34 1.81 22.53 -10.03
N TYR A 35 2.51 22.11 -8.98
CA TYR A 35 3.23 20.83 -8.97
C TYR A 35 2.24 19.68 -8.79
N ASN A 36 2.36 18.64 -9.63
CA ASN A 36 1.75 17.35 -9.35
C ASN A 36 2.53 16.70 -8.20
N LEU A 37 2.21 17.11 -6.98
CA LEU A 37 2.69 16.48 -5.76
C LEU A 37 2.17 15.04 -5.82
N GLY A 38 3.07 14.09 -6.05
CA GLY A 38 2.72 12.69 -6.21
C GLY A 38 1.85 12.18 -5.06
N ILE A 39 1.20 11.04 -5.25
CA ILE A 39 0.29 10.45 -4.28
C ILE A 39 0.89 10.26 -2.86
N ASP A 40 2.22 10.19 -2.73
CA ASP A 40 2.92 10.23 -1.44
C ASP A 40 2.65 11.49 -0.59
N PHE A 41 2.27 12.60 -1.22
CA PHE A 41 1.96 13.89 -0.59
C PHE A 41 0.49 14.28 -0.71
N GLN A 42 -0.35 13.36 -1.20
CA GLN A 42 -1.80 13.55 -1.25
C GLN A 42 -2.44 12.73 -0.14
N ALA A 43 -3.54 13.26 0.41
CA ALA A 43 -4.36 12.46 1.29
C ALA A 43 -5.01 11.33 0.52
N GLY A 44 -5.25 10.22 1.21
CA GLY A 44 -5.68 9.01 0.55
C GLY A 44 -5.52 7.75 1.36
N LEU A 45 -5.97 6.69 0.74
CA LEU A 45 -5.89 5.32 1.24
C LEU A 45 -4.66 4.64 0.64
N ASN A 46 -3.90 3.95 1.48
CA ASN A 46 -2.83 3.05 1.11
C ASN A 46 -3.19 1.64 1.60
N GLN A 47 -3.69 0.81 0.69
CA GLN A 47 -4.18 -0.52 1.00
C GLN A 47 -3.27 -1.57 0.40
N ARG A 48 -2.80 -2.52 1.21
CA ARG A 48 -2.10 -3.71 0.72
C ARG A 48 -3.09 -4.84 0.62
N VAL A 49 -3.19 -5.43 -0.56
CA VAL A 49 -4.09 -6.55 -0.86
C VAL A 49 -3.28 -7.68 -1.44
N GLN A 50 -3.57 -8.90 -0.99
CA GLN A 50 -3.03 -10.12 -1.55
C GLN A 50 -4.12 -10.83 -2.36
N ILE A 51 -3.84 -11.15 -3.62
CA ILE A 51 -4.75 -11.97 -4.43
C ILE A 51 -4.46 -13.44 -4.13
N ALA A 52 -5.38 -14.08 -3.43
CA ALA A 52 -5.22 -15.43 -2.91
C ALA A 52 -6.55 -16.20 -3.10
N PRO A 53 -6.57 -17.32 -3.83
CA PRO A 53 -7.79 -18.10 -4.00
C PRO A 53 -8.33 -18.62 -2.67
N VAL A 54 -9.64 -18.89 -2.65
CA VAL A 54 -10.31 -19.51 -1.49
C VAL A 54 -9.82 -20.94 -1.33
N GLY A 55 -9.22 -21.25 -0.19
CA GLY A 55 -8.73 -22.58 0.14
C GLY A 55 -9.80 -23.42 0.84
N VAL A 56 -10.34 -22.89 1.92
CA VAL A 56 -11.34 -23.56 2.76
C VAL A 56 -12.49 -22.62 3.05
N GLU A 57 -13.70 -23.12 2.87
CA GLU A 57 -14.93 -22.50 3.36
C GLU A 57 -15.21 -23.02 4.76
N VAL A 58 -15.42 -22.14 5.74
CA VAL A 58 -15.68 -22.50 7.13
C VAL A 58 -16.96 -21.81 7.59
N ALA A 59 -17.89 -22.59 8.10
CA ALA A 59 -19.11 -22.11 8.74
C ALA A 59 -19.21 -22.66 10.17
N TYR A 60 -19.92 -21.93 11.04
CA TYR A 60 -20.20 -22.34 12.40
C TYR A 60 -21.71 -22.33 12.67
N SER A 61 -22.24 -23.47 13.11
CA SER A 61 -23.65 -23.66 13.46
C SER A 61 -23.86 -24.04 14.92
N GLY A 62 -22.83 -23.95 15.76
CA GLY A 62 -22.90 -24.25 17.18
C GLY A 62 -23.57 -23.13 18.01
N LYS A 63 -23.60 -23.31 19.33
CA LYS A 63 -24.08 -22.29 20.27
C LYS A 63 -22.94 -21.35 20.67
N GLY A 64 -23.23 -20.07 20.86
CA GLY A 64 -22.24 -19.04 21.20
C GLY A 64 -21.53 -18.46 19.98
N ASP A 65 -20.47 -17.71 20.23
CA ASP A 65 -19.65 -17.06 19.21
C ASP A 65 -18.45 -17.96 18.85
N ALA A 66 -18.08 -17.99 17.57
CA ALA A 66 -16.89 -18.70 17.12
C ALA A 66 -16.03 -17.77 16.26
N SER A 67 -14.71 -17.88 16.41
CA SER A 67 -13.78 -17.13 15.59
C SER A 67 -12.53 -17.94 15.27
N VAL A 68 -11.91 -17.63 14.14
CA VAL A 68 -10.64 -18.21 13.72
C VAL A 68 -9.55 -17.15 13.81
N GLU A 69 -8.49 -17.48 14.51
CA GLU A 69 -7.27 -16.69 14.64
C GLU A 69 -6.13 -17.43 13.95
N ILE A 70 -5.29 -16.70 13.23
CA ILE A 70 -4.08 -17.27 12.62
C ILE A 70 -2.91 -16.43 13.09
N GLN A 71 -1.97 -17.08 13.78
CA GLN A 71 -0.74 -16.45 14.25
C GLN A 71 0.45 -17.31 13.83
N GLY A 72 1.23 -16.80 12.87
CA GLY A 72 2.32 -17.57 12.25
C GLY A 72 1.78 -18.85 11.62
N ASN A 73 2.22 -20.00 12.15
CA ASN A 73 1.82 -21.32 11.65
C ASN A 73 0.74 -21.99 12.50
N VAL A 74 0.13 -21.28 13.45
CA VAL A 74 -0.91 -21.82 14.31
C VAL A 74 -2.24 -21.18 13.96
N LEU A 75 -3.21 -22.02 13.60
CA LEU A 75 -4.61 -21.64 13.45
C LEU A 75 -5.32 -22.03 14.74
N THR A 76 -5.98 -21.07 15.39
CA THR A 76 -6.75 -21.31 16.61
C THR A 76 -8.22 -21.01 16.36
N VAL A 77 -9.07 -21.99 16.60
CA VAL A 77 -10.52 -21.78 16.67
C VAL A 77 -10.86 -21.44 18.12
N VAL A 78 -11.44 -20.25 18.33
CA VAL A 78 -11.87 -19.76 19.63
C VAL A 78 -13.39 -19.83 19.66
N LEU A 79 -13.93 -20.70 20.52
CA LEU A 79 -15.36 -20.79 20.80
C LEU A 79 -15.64 -20.09 22.12
N ARG A 80 -16.62 -19.18 22.13
CA ARG A 80 -17.04 -18.44 23.32
C ARG A 80 -18.51 -18.73 23.57
N GLY A 81 -18.80 -19.37 24.71
CA GLY A 81 -20.16 -19.71 25.11
C GLY A 81 -20.39 -19.53 26.61
N GLU A 82 -21.54 -20.00 27.09
CA GLU A 82 -21.95 -19.86 28.50
C GLU A 82 -20.98 -20.55 29.48
N LYS A 83 -20.27 -21.59 29.03
CA LYS A 83 -19.29 -22.34 29.83
C LYS A 83 -17.89 -21.71 29.84
N GLY A 84 -17.70 -20.59 29.14
CA GLY A 84 -16.42 -19.90 29.02
C GLY A 84 -15.86 -19.90 27.60
N VAL A 85 -14.54 -19.76 27.49
CA VAL A 85 -13.80 -19.70 26.22
C VAL A 85 -13.02 -20.99 26.02
N GLU A 86 -13.34 -21.72 24.96
CA GLU A 86 -12.63 -22.92 24.52
C GLU A 86 -11.73 -22.59 23.33
N LYS A 87 -10.47 -23.03 23.35
CA LYS A 87 -9.50 -22.77 22.27
C LYS A 87 -9.00 -24.10 21.69
N HIS A 88 -9.16 -24.26 20.39
CA HIS A 88 -8.63 -25.39 19.64
C HIS A 88 -7.53 -24.91 18.70
N SER A 89 -6.28 -25.16 19.05
CA SER A 89 -5.11 -24.75 18.27
C SER A 89 -4.60 -25.89 17.39
N PHE A 90 -4.37 -25.59 16.13
CA PHE A 90 -3.89 -26.49 15.10
C PHE A 90 -2.62 -25.90 14.47
N ASN A 91 -1.52 -26.65 14.53
CA ASN A 91 -0.33 -26.29 13.79
C ASN A 91 -0.52 -26.67 12.31
N LEU A 92 -0.37 -25.69 11.42
CA LEU A 92 -0.52 -25.85 9.98
C LEU A 92 0.53 -26.79 9.39
N LYS A 93 1.73 -26.87 9.99
CA LYS A 93 2.74 -27.86 9.59
C LYS A 93 2.26 -29.29 9.84
N ASP A 94 1.61 -29.52 10.98
CA ASP A 94 1.13 -30.85 11.39
C ASP A 94 -0.17 -31.22 10.66
N ALA A 95 -0.89 -30.25 10.10
CA ALA A 95 -2.02 -30.50 9.21
C ALA A 95 -1.57 -31.01 7.83
N GLY A 96 -0.34 -30.66 7.41
CA GLY A 96 0.24 -31.05 6.13
C GLY A 96 -0.45 -30.36 4.96
N THR A 97 -1.67 -30.80 4.64
CA THR A 97 -2.46 -30.34 3.50
C THR A 97 -3.72 -29.60 3.93
N ILE A 98 -4.30 -28.83 3.00
CA ILE A 98 -5.58 -28.13 3.20
C ILE A 98 -6.70 -29.12 3.57
N LYS A 99 -6.71 -30.30 2.96
CA LYS A 99 -7.63 -31.38 3.35
C LYS A 99 -7.43 -31.79 4.81
N GLY A 100 -6.19 -32.05 5.21
CA GLY A 100 -5.87 -32.41 6.59
C GLY A 100 -6.25 -31.32 7.59
N LEU A 101 -6.16 -30.05 7.20
CA LEU A 101 -6.66 -28.94 8.02
C LEU A 101 -8.19 -28.93 8.09
N ALA A 102 -8.90 -29.10 6.97
CA ALA A 102 -10.36 -29.16 6.95
C ALA A 102 -10.89 -30.31 7.82
N ASP A 103 -10.24 -31.48 7.77
CA ASP A 103 -10.57 -32.63 8.62
C ASP A 103 -10.39 -32.30 10.11
N LYS A 104 -9.30 -31.61 10.49
CA LYS A 104 -9.08 -31.13 11.86
C LYS A 104 -10.12 -30.09 12.29
N LEU A 105 -10.50 -29.16 11.41
CA LEU A 105 -11.55 -28.18 11.70
C LEU A 105 -12.91 -28.84 11.90
N ASN A 106 -13.24 -29.84 11.07
CA ASN A 106 -14.48 -30.63 11.19
C ASN A 106 -14.55 -31.46 12.48
N SER A 107 -13.42 -31.69 13.17
CA SER A 107 -13.41 -32.32 14.50
C SER A 107 -13.91 -31.40 15.62
N VAL A 108 -13.96 -30.08 15.38
CA VAL A 108 -14.47 -29.10 16.33
C VAL A 108 -15.99 -29.06 16.26
N THR A 109 -16.66 -29.27 17.40
CA THR A 109 -18.12 -29.30 17.47
C THR A 109 -18.74 -28.01 16.93
N GLY A 110 -19.62 -28.14 15.93
CA GLY A 110 -20.35 -27.03 15.34
C GLY A 110 -19.60 -26.28 14.23
N VAL A 111 -18.35 -26.64 13.94
CA VAL A 111 -17.60 -26.11 12.79
C VAL A 111 -17.78 -27.05 11.60
N LYS A 112 -18.07 -26.49 10.42
CA LYS A 112 -18.09 -27.19 9.15
C LYS A 112 -17.09 -26.53 8.21
N ALA A 113 -16.10 -27.30 7.76
CA ALA A 113 -15.06 -26.89 6.84
C ALA A 113 -15.15 -27.68 5.54
N GLU A 114 -15.18 -26.99 4.40
CA GLU A 114 -15.23 -27.57 3.07
C GLU A 114 -14.06 -27.03 2.22
N VAL A 115 -13.31 -27.94 1.58
CA VAL A 115 -12.19 -27.57 0.73
C VAL A 115 -12.71 -27.07 -0.63
N LYS A 116 -12.25 -25.89 -1.06
CA LYS A 116 -12.64 -25.26 -2.34
C LYS A 116 -11.53 -25.20 -3.38
N THR A 117 -10.32 -25.60 -3.01
CA THR A 117 -9.13 -25.62 -3.88
C THR A 117 -8.52 -27.02 -3.98
N ASN A 118 -7.31 -27.13 -4.52
CA ASN A 118 -6.51 -28.35 -4.48
C ASN A 118 -6.40 -28.90 -3.04
N PRO A 119 -6.97 -30.08 -2.72
CA PRO A 119 -6.95 -30.67 -1.39
C PRO A 119 -5.54 -30.97 -0.86
N ASP A 120 -4.58 -31.18 -1.76
CA ASP A 120 -3.20 -31.54 -1.44
C ASP A 120 -2.28 -30.31 -1.30
N ALA A 121 -2.82 -29.09 -1.48
CA ALA A 121 -2.06 -27.88 -1.27
C ALA A 121 -1.58 -27.77 0.20
N PRO A 122 -0.39 -27.20 0.46
CA PRO A 122 0.13 -27.12 1.82
C PRO A 122 -0.74 -26.25 2.73
N ALA A 123 -1.09 -26.74 3.93
CA ALA A 123 -1.87 -25.96 4.89
C ALA A 123 -1.11 -24.70 5.40
N VAL A 124 0.21 -24.72 5.33
CA VAL A 124 1.08 -23.58 5.70
C VAL A 124 0.93 -22.39 4.77
N ASP A 125 0.36 -22.57 3.58
CA ASP A 125 0.16 -21.50 2.60
C ASP A 125 -1.10 -20.67 2.88
N ILE A 126 -1.81 -20.93 3.98
CA ILE A 126 -2.96 -20.10 4.37
C ILE A 126 -2.53 -18.66 4.64
N VAL A 127 -3.32 -17.74 4.12
CA VAL A 127 -3.08 -16.31 4.21
C VAL A 127 -4.06 -15.69 5.19
N ALA A 128 -3.50 -15.03 6.21
CA ALA A 128 -4.27 -14.17 7.12
C ALA A 128 -4.26 -12.71 6.65
N GLY A 129 -5.42 -12.05 6.71
CA GLY A 129 -5.59 -10.62 6.43
C GLY A 129 -5.82 -9.80 7.70
N LEU A 130 -6.17 -8.52 7.53
CA LEU A 130 -6.54 -7.59 8.61
C LEU A 130 -7.83 -7.97 9.34
N ASN A 131 -8.71 -8.74 8.69
CA ASN A 131 -10.02 -9.08 9.22
C ASN A 131 -9.98 -10.20 10.28
N TYR A 132 -8.79 -10.58 10.74
CA TYR A 132 -8.62 -11.57 11.82
C TYR A 132 -8.68 -10.90 13.20
N PRO A 133 -9.33 -11.50 14.22
CA PRO A 133 -10.00 -12.81 14.22
C PRO A 133 -11.23 -12.86 13.31
N LEU A 134 -11.26 -13.86 12.42
CA LEU A 134 -12.35 -14.07 11.48
C LEU A 134 -13.55 -14.64 12.24
N GLN A 135 -14.62 -13.86 12.36
CA GLN A 135 -15.84 -14.30 13.03
C GLN A 135 -16.56 -15.33 12.16
N LEU A 136 -16.85 -16.50 12.73
CA LEU A 136 -17.60 -17.56 12.06
C LEU A 136 -19.08 -17.44 12.40
N SER A 137 -19.92 -17.67 11.40
CA SER A 137 -21.37 -17.69 11.56
C SER A 137 -21.96 -18.84 10.75
N LYS A 138 -23.29 -18.92 10.69
CA LYS A 138 -23.98 -19.86 9.79
C LYS A 138 -23.70 -19.54 8.32
N GLU A 139 -23.38 -18.28 8.01
CA GLU A 139 -22.90 -17.89 6.69
C GLU A 139 -21.44 -18.28 6.52
N PRO A 140 -21.08 -18.82 5.34
CA PRO A 140 -19.73 -19.29 5.09
C PRO A 140 -18.71 -18.16 5.11
N SER A 141 -17.64 -18.39 5.84
CA SER A 141 -16.44 -17.55 5.87
C SER A 141 -15.32 -18.24 5.10
N TYR A 142 -14.36 -17.47 4.58
CA TYR A 142 -13.36 -18.00 3.65
C TYR A 142 -11.95 -17.87 4.22
N LEU A 143 -11.22 -18.98 4.20
CA LEU A 143 -9.79 -19.03 4.46
C LEU A 143 -9.07 -19.12 3.11
N ASN A 144 -8.29 -18.10 2.81
CA ASN A 144 -7.54 -18.01 1.56
C ASN A 144 -6.20 -18.72 1.65
N ILE A 145 -5.72 -19.23 0.52
CA ILE A 145 -4.41 -19.85 0.37
C ILE A 145 -3.58 -19.06 -0.65
N LYS A 146 -2.28 -19.00 -0.44
CA LYS A 146 -1.34 -18.43 -1.42
C LYS A 146 -1.53 -19.11 -2.78
N ASN A 147 -1.55 -18.30 -3.84
CA ASN A 147 -1.59 -18.83 -5.18
C ASN A 147 -0.24 -19.49 -5.54
N ALA A 148 -0.25 -20.81 -5.70
CA ALA A 148 0.93 -21.59 -6.11
C ALA A 148 1.05 -21.75 -7.63
N ASP A 149 -0.01 -21.42 -8.39
CA ASP A 149 -0.03 -21.59 -9.84
C ASP A 149 0.48 -20.31 -10.54
N GLU A 150 1.74 -20.35 -10.97
CA GLU A 150 2.40 -19.24 -11.68
C GLU A 150 1.67 -18.84 -12.96
N SER A 151 1.00 -19.78 -13.63
CA SER A 151 0.26 -19.49 -14.88
C SER A 151 -0.97 -18.62 -14.64
N ASN A 152 -1.49 -18.62 -13.40
CA ASN A 152 -2.65 -17.85 -12.97
C ASN A 152 -2.25 -16.64 -12.10
N TYR A 153 -1.01 -16.17 -12.21
CA TYR A 153 -0.60 -14.96 -11.53
C TYR A 153 -1.25 -13.72 -12.15
N VAL A 154 -1.75 -12.85 -11.29
CA VAL A 154 -2.30 -11.56 -11.68
C VAL A 154 -1.16 -10.58 -11.87
N THR A 155 -1.07 -10.02 -13.07
CA THR A 155 -0.10 -8.99 -13.40
C THR A 155 -0.54 -7.63 -12.83
N ILE A 156 0.42 -6.77 -12.49
CA ILE A 156 0.16 -5.40 -12.03
C ILE A 156 -0.73 -4.59 -12.98
N ASP A 157 -0.60 -4.79 -14.29
CA ASP A 157 -1.41 -4.06 -15.28
C ASP A 157 -2.89 -4.45 -15.21
N LYS A 158 -3.18 -5.73 -14.97
CA LYS A 158 -4.56 -6.20 -14.71
C LYS A 158 -5.13 -5.55 -13.45
N ILE A 159 -4.36 -5.51 -12.35
CA ILE A 159 -4.78 -4.81 -11.12
C ILE A 159 -5.09 -3.34 -11.42
N ARG A 160 -4.18 -2.63 -12.11
CA ARG A 160 -4.37 -1.22 -12.47
C ARG A 160 -5.63 -1.02 -13.32
N SER A 161 -5.85 -1.89 -14.31
CA SER A 161 -7.02 -1.82 -15.19
C SER A 161 -8.35 -1.99 -14.42
N SER A 162 -8.37 -2.88 -13.42
CA SER A 162 -9.57 -3.12 -12.59
C SER A 162 -9.95 -1.93 -11.70
N LEU A 163 -8.99 -1.04 -11.41
CA LEU A 163 -9.14 0.07 -10.49
C LEU A 163 -9.30 1.43 -11.19
N THR A 164 -9.41 1.46 -12.53
CA THR A 164 -9.52 2.70 -13.32
C THR A 164 -10.71 3.58 -12.91
N SER A 165 -11.79 2.98 -12.38
CA SER A 165 -12.96 3.71 -11.87
C SER A 165 -12.68 4.53 -10.60
N LEU A 166 -11.52 4.35 -9.97
CA LEU A 166 -11.05 5.12 -8.81
C LEU A 166 -10.21 6.34 -9.22
N GLY A 167 -10.19 6.70 -10.50
CA GLY A 167 -9.40 7.80 -11.04
C GLY A 167 -8.00 7.33 -11.43
N ASN A 168 -6.98 7.73 -10.68
CA ASN A 168 -5.58 7.40 -10.98
C ASN A 168 -4.89 6.67 -9.82
N PRO A 169 -5.28 5.41 -9.53
CA PRO A 169 -4.66 4.64 -8.47
C PRO A 169 -3.21 4.29 -8.82
N GLN A 170 -2.31 4.48 -7.86
CA GLN A 170 -0.95 3.98 -7.98
C GLN A 170 -0.90 2.55 -7.44
N VAL A 171 -0.45 1.62 -8.27
CA VAL A 171 -0.29 0.20 -7.90
C VAL A 171 1.20 -0.14 -7.91
N GLN A 172 1.65 -0.90 -6.92
CA GLN A 172 3.01 -1.43 -6.81
C GLN A 172 2.98 -2.89 -6.35
N VAL A 173 3.92 -3.72 -6.83
CA VAL A 173 4.10 -5.10 -6.34
C VAL A 173 4.89 -5.06 -5.04
N VAL A 174 4.47 -5.85 -4.04
CA VAL A 174 5.15 -5.95 -2.74
C VAL A 174 5.84 -7.30 -2.62
N GLY A 175 7.16 -7.28 -2.41
CA GLY A 175 7.96 -8.49 -2.27
C GLY A 175 8.14 -9.23 -3.60
N LYS A 176 7.97 -10.56 -3.60
CA LYS A 176 8.12 -11.41 -4.79
C LYS A 176 6.79 -11.51 -5.53
N GLU A 177 6.83 -11.65 -6.86
CA GLU A 177 5.63 -11.87 -7.67
C GLU A 177 4.83 -13.11 -7.22
N SER A 178 5.52 -14.14 -6.72
CA SER A 178 4.88 -15.33 -6.13
C SER A 178 3.97 -15.05 -4.94
N ASN A 179 4.13 -13.91 -4.27
CA ASN A 179 3.30 -13.56 -3.12
C ASN A 179 1.94 -13.01 -3.56
N GLN A 180 1.83 -12.52 -4.80
CA GLN A 180 0.61 -11.89 -5.33
C GLN A 180 0.11 -10.75 -4.43
N GLU A 181 1.05 -10.02 -3.81
CA GLU A 181 0.77 -8.87 -2.96
C GLU A 181 0.96 -7.56 -3.72
N PHE A 182 -0.05 -6.70 -3.63
CA PHE A 182 -0.10 -5.41 -4.29
C PHE A 182 -0.39 -4.32 -3.27
N GLN A 183 0.37 -3.23 -3.37
CA GLN A 183 0.08 -2.00 -2.67
C GLN A 183 -0.66 -1.06 -3.61
N ILE A 184 -1.87 -0.69 -3.22
CA ILE A 184 -2.78 0.16 -3.96
C ILE A 184 -2.92 1.46 -3.19
N ARG A 185 -2.63 2.58 -3.86
CA ARG A 185 -2.78 3.91 -3.30
C ARG A 185 -3.80 4.68 -4.11
N VAL A 186 -4.77 5.27 -3.42
CA VAL A 186 -5.85 6.05 -4.02
C VAL A 186 -5.97 7.38 -3.28
N GLY A 187 -6.00 8.48 -4.04
CA GLY A 187 -6.19 9.81 -3.46
C GLY A 187 -7.62 10.02 -2.93
N ASP A 188 -7.73 10.64 -1.77
CA ASP A 188 -8.96 11.11 -1.15
C ASP A 188 -8.76 12.56 -0.66
N PRO A 189 -8.92 13.55 -1.54
CA PRO A 189 -8.69 14.95 -1.19
C PRO A 189 -9.65 15.47 -0.10
N GLU A 190 -10.88 14.93 -0.04
CA GLU A 190 -11.93 15.39 0.86
C GLU A 190 -11.80 14.83 2.27
N GLY A 191 -11.21 13.64 2.43
CA GLY A 191 -10.93 13.10 3.76
C GLY A 191 -12.01 12.16 4.31
N ASN A 192 -13.10 11.93 3.57
CA ASN A 192 -14.36 11.35 4.04
C ASN A 192 -14.64 9.95 3.46
N MET A 193 -13.86 9.48 2.49
CA MET A 193 -14.17 8.27 1.72
C MET A 193 -13.36 7.03 2.16
N LYS A 194 -12.65 7.06 3.29
CA LYS A 194 -11.79 5.93 3.74
C LYS A 194 -12.47 4.56 3.58
N ARG A 195 -13.61 4.35 4.26
CA ARG A 195 -14.32 3.05 4.26
C ARG A 195 -14.91 2.71 2.90
N GLU A 196 -15.39 3.72 2.17
CA GLU A 196 -15.95 3.53 0.84
C GLU A 196 -14.87 3.06 -0.13
N LEU A 197 -13.70 3.69 -0.12
CA LEU A 197 -12.55 3.30 -0.94
C LEU A 197 -12.05 1.90 -0.59
N GLU A 198 -11.92 1.57 0.70
CA GLU A 198 -11.52 0.23 1.16
C GLU A 198 -12.44 -0.86 0.57
N ASN A 199 -13.76 -0.66 0.69
CA ASN A 199 -14.74 -1.61 0.17
C ASN A 199 -14.79 -1.64 -1.35
N LYS A 200 -14.67 -0.47 -2.00
CA LYS A 200 -14.73 -0.36 -3.46
C LYS A 200 -13.52 -1.02 -4.12
N ILE A 201 -12.32 -0.89 -3.54
CA ILE A 201 -11.12 -1.60 -4.01
C ILE A 201 -11.34 -3.11 -3.96
N VAL A 202 -11.77 -3.64 -2.80
CA VAL A 202 -12.03 -5.08 -2.64
C VAL A 202 -13.07 -5.55 -3.66
N ASN A 203 -14.19 -4.85 -3.79
CA ASN A 203 -15.27 -5.22 -4.71
C ASN A 203 -14.82 -5.23 -6.19
N LEU A 204 -14.00 -4.25 -6.61
CA LEU A 204 -13.47 -4.19 -7.98
C LEU A 204 -12.50 -5.32 -8.27
N LEU A 205 -11.63 -5.64 -7.31
CA LEU A 205 -10.71 -6.77 -7.41
C LEU A 205 -11.48 -8.10 -7.47
N GLU A 206 -12.48 -8.29 -6.62
CA GLU A 206 -13.28 -9.51 -6.60
C GLU A 206 -14.13 -9.67 -7.87
N THR A 207 -14.62 -8.57 -8.44
CA THR A 207 -15.35 -8.61 -9.72
C THR A 207 -14.43 -9.03 -10.87
N SER A 208 -13.14 -8.68 -10.80
CA SER A 208 -12.19 -8.92 -11.90
C SER A 208 -11.48 -10.27 -11.79
N PHE A 209 -11.21 -10.75 -10.57
CA PHE A 209 -10.36 -11.92 -10.31
C PHE A 209 -11.10 -13.08 -9.63
N GLY A 210 -12.37 -12.90 -9.26
CA GLY A 210 -13.20 -13.90 -8.60
C GLY A 210 -13.63 -13.49 -7.19
N ARG A 211 -14.74 -14.04 -6.70
CA ARG A 211 -15.26 -13.70 -5.38
C ARG A 211 -14.32 -14.16 -4.27
N HIS A 212 -14.20 -13.33 -3.23
CA HIS A 212 -13.44 -13.64 -2.00
C HIS A 212 -11.95 -13.92 -2.21
N VAL A 213 -11.35 -13.47 -3.32
CA VAL A 213 -9.91 -13.66 -3.58
C VAL A 213 -9.03 -12.52 -3.03
N ALA A 214 -9.64 -11.38 -2.69
CA ALA A 214 -8.92 -10.18 -2.29
C ALA A 214 -8.74 -10.13 -0.75
N VAL A 215 -7.56 -10.54 -0.28
CA VAL A 215 -7.21 -10.52 1.15
C VAL A 215 -6.52 -9.21 1.52
N VAL A 216 -7.20 -8.35 2.27
CA VAL A 216 -6.60 -7.10 2.75
C VAL A 216 -5.55 -7.41 3.82
N LYS A 217 -4.29 -7.03 3.58
CA LYS A 217 -3.15 -7.25 4.49
C LYS A 217 -2.84 -6.03 5.35
N GLN A 218 -3.09 -4.84 4.81
CA GLN A 218 -2.85 -3.56 5.48
C GLN A 218 -3.78 -2.50 4.89
N SER A 219 -4.22 -1.55 5.70
CA SER A 219 -5.06 -0.43 5.26
C SER A 219 -4.72 0.81 6.07
N ASP A 220 -3.85 1.63 5.51
CA ASP A 220 -3.43 2.89 6.11
C ASP A 220 -4.14 4.05 5.42
N TYR A 221 -4.43 5.10 6.19
CA TYR A 221 -5.08 6.28 5.66
C TYR A 221 -4.37 7.53 6.12
N VAL A 222 -4.07 8.42 5.17
CA VAL A 222 -3.42 9.70 5.42
C VAL A 222 -4.44 10.80 5.18
N GLY A 223 -4.73 11.59 6.22
CA GLY A 223 -5.73 12.66 6.12
C GLY A 223 -5.19 13.95 5.44
N PRO A 224 -6.08 14.77 4.86
CA PRO A 224 -5.72 15.97 4.08
C PRO A 224 -4.91 17.00 4.86
N LYS A 225 -5.24 17.21 6.14
CA LYS A 225 -4.49 18.12 7.01
C LYS A 225 -3.07 17.64 7.29
N PHE A 226 -2.89 16.35 7.52
CA PHE A 226 -1.56 15.79 7.81
C PHE A 226 -0.68 15.86 6.55
N SER A 227 -1.24 15.45 5.40
CA SER A 227 -0.53 15.48 4.12
C SER A 227 -0.11 16.89 3.70
N SER A 228 -1.02 17.87 3.81
CA SER A 228 -0.74 19.26 3.43
C SER A 228 0.30 19.91 4.34
N THR A 229 0.23 19.65 5.65
CA THR A 229 1.22 20.16 6.62
C THR A 229 2.60 19.56 6.36
N LEU A 230 2.68 18.26 6.07
CA LEU A 230 3.95 17.59 5.77
C LEU A 230 4.59 18.13 4.49
N ALA A 231 3.79 18.35 3.44
CA ALA A 231 4.26 18.95 2.19
C ALA A 231 4.79 20.38 2.42
N GLN A 232 4.03 21.22 3.12
CA GLN A 232 4.42 22.59 3.44
C GLN A 232 5.69 22.64 4.30
N ALA A 233 5.80 21.78 5.31
CA ALA A 233 6.98 21.68 6.16
C ALA A 233 8.22 21.22 5.39
N SER A 234 8.07 20.26 4.47
CA SER A 234 9.19 19.78 3.65
C SER A 234 9.72 20.88 2.72
N ILE A 235 8.81 21.65 2.12
CA ILE A 235 9.17 22.78 1.25
C ILE A 235 9.84 23.89 2.07
N SER A 236 9.27 24.28 3.21
CA SER A 236 9.83 25.35 4.04
C SER A 236 11.21 24.97 4.56
N LEU A 237 11.40 23.74 5.04
CA LEU A 237 12.67 23.27 5.56
C LEU A 237 13.76 23.24 4.47
N THR A 238 13.40 22.79 3.25
CA THR A 238 14.32 22.78 2.11
C THR A 238 14.73 24.19 1.71
N LEU A 239 13.77 25.14 1.66
CA LEU A 239 14.06 26.54 1.36
C LEU A 239 14.90 27.20 2.45
N THR A 240 14.59 26.96 3.72
CA THR A 240 15.39 27.46 4.85
C THR A 240 16.81 26.90 4.81
N ALA A 241 16.97 25.59 4.56
CA ALA A 241 18.28 24.97 4.41
C ALA A 241 19.06 25.56 3.23
N LEU A 242 18.42 25.79 2.08
CA LEU A 242 19.04 26.43 0.92
C LEU A 242 19.50 27.86 1.25
N ILE A 243 18.65 28.66 1.92
CA ILE A 243 19.00 30.01 2.36
C ILE A 243 20.18 29.97 3.34
N LEU A 244 20.16 29.07 4.32
CA LEU A 244 21.26 28.92 5.28
C LEU A 244 22.57 28.50 4.60
N VAL A 245 22.52 27.61 3.61
CA VAL A 245 23.68 27.28 2.78
C VAL A 245 24.16 28.52 2.03
N LEU A 246 23.29 29.27 1.36
CA LEU A 246 23.69 30.49 0.64
C LEU A 246 24.31 31.54 1.56
N VAL A 247 23.72 31.77 2.74
CA VAL A 247 24.26 32.66 3.77
C VAL A 247 25.62 32.16 4.25
N TYR A 248 25.73 30.86 4.55
CA TYR A 248 27.00 30.24 4.91
C TYR A 248 28.03 30.45 3.81
N LEU A 249 27.72 30.18 2.55
CA LEU A 249 28.62 30.38 1.42
C LEU A 249 29.01 31.85 1.27
N TRP A 250 28.10 32.81 1.50
CA TRP A 250 28.41 34.24 1.49
C TRP A 250 29.43 34.61 2.58
N PHE A 251 29.26 34.14 3.82
CA PHE A 251 30.24 34.38 4.87
C PHE A 251 31.54 33.58 4.69
N ARG A 252 31.43 32.34 4.20
CA ARG A 252 32.53 31.35 4.09
C ARG A 252 33.44 31.64 2.92
N PHE A 253 32.87 31.94 1.76
CA PHE A 253 33.61 32.45 0.60
C PHE A 253 33.65 33.97 0.73
N LYS A 254 34.58 34.45 1.55
CA LYS A 254 34.79 35.87 1.74
C LYS A 254 34.94 36.59 0.40
N LEU A 255 34.51 37.86 0.44
CA LEU A 255 35.06 39.11 -0.14
C LEU A 255 36.54 39.16 -0.59
N ALA A 256 37.27 38.05 -0.69
CA ALA A 256 38.62 37.97 -1.24
C ALA A 256 38.68 38.46 -2.70
N PHE A 257 37.59 38.36 -3.46
CA PHE A 257 37.47 39.01 -4.77
C PHE A 257 37.17 40.52 -4.71
N GLY A 258 36.68 41.04 -3.58
CA GLY A 258 36.39 42.46 -3.41
C GLY A 258 37.66 43.30 -3.19
N VAL A 259 38.63 42.77 -2.43
CA VAL A 259 39.91 43.46 -2.17
C VAL A 259 40.93 43.22 -3.30
N SER A 260 40.88 42.07 -3.98
CA SER A 260 41.72 41.80 -5.18
C SER A 260 41.28 42.57 -6.44
N ALA A 261 40.18 43.32 -6.38
CA ALA A 261 39.69 44.15 -7.49
C ALA A 261 40.03 45.64 -7.30
N ILE A 262 40.60 46.02 -6.15
CA ILE A 262 40.94 47.42 -5.79
C ILE A 262 42.46 47.63 -5.75
N ILE A 263 43.28 46.57 -5.77
CA ILE A 263 44.74 46.64 -5.93
C ILE A 263 45.14 46.09 -7.29
#